data_AF-A0A707I998-F1
#
_entry.id   AF-A0A707I998-F1
#
_cell.length_a   1.000
_cell.length_b   1.000
_cell.length_c   1.000
_cell.angle_alpha   90.00
_cell.angle_beta   90.00
_cell.angle_gamma   90.00
#
_symmetry.space_group_name_H-M   'P 1'
#
loop_
_entity.id
_entity.type
_entity.pdbx_description
1 polymer ?
#
loop_
_entity_poly.entity_id
_entity_poly.type
_entity_poly.pdbx_seq_one_letter_code
_entity_poly.pdbx_strand_id
1 'polypeptide(L)' 'MWQAISRLLSEQVGEGEIELRNELPGGEVHAAWHLRYAGHDFFVKC' A
#
# COMPACT_ATOMS: atom_id res chain seq x y z
N MET A 1 -8.79 0.49 6.52
CA MET A 1 -7.36 0.68 6.18
C MET A 1 -7.16 0.75 4.67
N TRP A 2 -7.33 -0.35 3.92
CA TRP A 2 -7.01 -0.39 2.48
C TRP A 2 -7.80 0.58 1.60
N GLN A 3 -9.09 0.83 1.88
CA GLN A 3 -9.83 1.87 1.14
C GLN A 3 -9.24 3.27 1.32
N ALA A 4 -8.76 3.61 2.53
CA ALA A 4 -8.14 4.90 2.78
C ALA A 4 -6.78 5.02 2.08
N ILE A 5 -5.98 3.95 2.10
CA ILE A 5 -4.69 3.88 1.37
C ILE A 5 -4.94 3.98 -0.14
N SER A 6 -5.91 3.25 -0.68
CA SER A 6 -6.26 3.32 -2.11
C SER A 6 -6.72 4.72 -2.53
N ARG A 7 -7.53 5.39 -1.69
CA ARG A 7 -7.95 6.77 -1.94
C ARG A 7 -6.76 7.74 -1.92
N LEU A 8 -5.88 7.61 -0.93
CA LEU A 8 -4.67 8.42 -0.83
C LEU A 8 -3.76 8.21 -2.05
N LEU A 9 -3.52 6.96 -2.46
CA LEU A 9 -2.69 6.66 -3.64
C LEU A 9 -3.34 7.22 -4.91
N SER A 10 -4.66 7.09 -5.06
CA SER A 10 -5.37 7.69 -6.19
C SER A 10 -5.21 9.21 -6.26
N GLU A 11 -5.20 9.89 -5.11
CA GLU A 11 -5.01 11.34 -5.03
C GLU A 11 -3.55 11.76 -5.32
N GLN A 12 -2.56 10.92 -5.02
CA GLN A 12 -1.14 11.26 -5.14
C GLN A 12 -0.52 10.83 -6.48
N VAL A 13 -0.90 9.66 -7.00
CA VAL A 13 -0.28 9.05 -8.20
C VAL A 13 -1.28 8.76 -9.32
N GLY A 14 -2.54 9.15 -9.15
CA GLY A 14 -3.61 8.95 -10.13
C GLY A 14 -4.43 7.67 -9.91
N GLU A 15 -5.56 7.57 -10.60
CA GLU A 15 -6.47 6.42 -10.48
C GLU A 15 -5.79 5.08 -10.80
N GLY A 16 -6.18 4.06 -10.05
CA GLY A 16 -5.58 2.73 -10.16
C GLY A 16 -6.10 1.75 -9.10
N GLU A 17 -5.60 0.53 -9.18
CA GLU A 17 -5.99 -0.57 -8.30
C GLU A 17 -4.80 -1.15 -7.55
N ILE A 18 -5.07 -1.73 -6.37
CA ILE A 18 -4.09 -2.49 -5.61
C ILE A 18 -3.98 -3.88 -6.23
N GLU A 19 -2.85 -4.17 -6.85
CA GLU A 19 -2.56 -5.43 -7.54
C GLU A 19 -1.94 -6.47 -6.59
N LEU A 20 -1.15 -6.03 -5.60
CA LEU A 20 -0.45 -6.90 -4.67
C LEU A 20 -0.41 -6.29 -3.27
N ARG A 21 -0.56 -7.13 -2.25
CA ARG A 21 -0.42 -6.80 -0.83
C ARG A 21 0.33 -7.91 -0.13
N ASN A 22 1.61 -7.70 0.15
CA ASN A 22 2.42 -8.64 0.90
C ASN A 22 2.83 -8.00 2.23
N GLU A 23 2.54 -8.68 3.32
CA GLU A 23 3.07 -8.29 4.62
C GLU A 23 4.58 -8.56 4.66
N LEU A 24 5.32 -7.64 5.25
CA LEU A 24 6.77 -7.71 5.40
C LEU A 24 7.13 -8.12 6.84
N PRO A 25 8.20 -8.91 7.02
CA PRO A 25 8.73 -9.19 8.35
C PRO A 25 9.25 -7.90 9.03
N GLY A 26 9.32 -7.88 10.36
CA GLY A 26 9.81 -6.72 11.12
C GLY A 26 8.73 -5.66 11.42
N GLY A 27 7.45 -6.04 11.32
CA GLY A 27 6.29 -5.20 11.59
C GLY A 27 5.71 -5.33 13.01
N GLU A 28 6.52 -5.68 14.01
CA GLU A 28 6.03 -6.09 15.34
C GLU A 28 5.36 -4.97 16.13
N VAL A 29 5.77 -3.71 15.89
CA VAL A 29 5.17 -2.52 16.51
C VAL A 29 4.14 -1.86 15.60
N HIS A 30 4.42 -1.85 14.30
CA HIS A 30 3.55 -1.33 13.24
C HIS A 30 3.66 -2.25 12.03
N ALA A 31 2.54 -2.74 11.53
CA ALA A 31 2.54 -3.68 10.41
C ALA A 31 3.16 -3.01 9.18
N ALA A 32 4.06 -3.73 8.50
CA ALA A 32 4.77 -3.26 7.32
C ALA A 32 4.32 -4.04 6.09
N TRP A 33 4.11 -3.35 4.97
CA TRP A 33 3.56 -3.96 3.76
C TRP A 33 4.32 -3.50 2.52
N HIS A 34 4.54 -4.45 1.61
CA HIS A 34 4.88 -4.20 0.21
C HIS A 34 3.60 -4.24 -0.62
N LEU A 35 3.32 -3.15 -1.31
CA LEU A 35 2.10 -2.92 -2.07
C LEU A 35 2.45 -2.66 -3.53
N ARG A 36 1.73 -3.28 -4.49
CA ARG A 36 1.75 -2.87 -5.90
C ARG A 36 0.44 -2.14 -6.20
N TYR A 37 0.52 -0.91 -6.69
CA TYR A 37 -0.63 -0.10 -7.09
C TYR A 37 -0.40 0.52 -8.46
N ALA A 38 -1.26 0.20 -9.43
CA ALA A 38 -1.15 0.69 -10.81
C ALA A 38 0.26 0.50 -11.41
N GLY A 39 0.84 -0.68 -11.24
CA GLY A 39 2.21 -0.99 -11.68
C GLY A 39 3.35 -0.38 -10.86
N HIS A 40 3.07 0.41 -9.82
CA HIS A 40 4.09 1.02 -8.95
C HIS A 40 4.19 0.29 -7.60
N ASP A 41 5.40 0.08 -7.09
CA ASP A 41 5.63 -0.53 -5.79
C ASP A 41 5.71 0.54 -4.67
N PHE A 42 5.04 0.28 -3.54
CA PHE A 42 4.96 1.14 -2.37
C PHE A 42 5.26 0.36 -1.09
N PHE A 43 5.88 1.06 -0.13
CA PHE A 43 6.03 0.59 1.24
C PHE A 43 5.04 1.31 2.16
N VAL A 44 4.28 0.55 2.95
CA VAL A 44 3.28 1.11 3.87
C VAL A 44 3.56 0.63 5.29
N LYS A 45 3.48 1.55 6.27
CA LYS A 45 3.43 1.24 7.70
C LYS A 45 2.09 1.64 8.30
N CYS A 46 1.56 0.82 9.21
CA CYS A 46 0.31 1.07 9.93
C CYS A 46 0.49 0.85 11.43
#